data_AF-D3AWR0-F1
#
_entry.id   AF-D3AWR0-F1
#
_cell.length_a   1.000
_cell.length_b   1.000
_cell.length_c   1.000
_cell.angle_alpha   90.00
_cell.angle_beta   90.00
_cell.angle_gamma   90.00
#
_symmetry.space_group_name_H-M   'P 1'
#
loop_
_entity.id
_entity.type
_entity.pdbx_description
1 polymer ?
#
loop_
_entity_poly.entity_id
_entity_poly.type
_entity_poly.pdbx_seq_one_letter_code
_entity_poly.pdbx_strand_id
1 'polypeptide(L)'
;MFNKQLFILVLLIGAVVSQPAGTLPGIQNGYLIMSSTTDYNAEHSVFNSKLNRPIRAWCPATSVVGNNGEWIMASSITPFDVYGISIQGRYDYDQWVNLFQIQVSLDGFAWTTIGTYNSGLTDRNTVKYIDFGGVRRVRNVLLKPVTWHPNGIAVRWEVLMKIKLEIYDLLRLYDHVATREAEYVIILSDTDYIT
;
A
#
# COMPACT_ATOMS: atom_id res chain seq x y z
N MET A 1 8.44 16.43 29.83
CA MET A 1 9.29 16.85 28.70
C MET A 1 9.04 15.86 27.58
N PHE A 2 8.18 16.21 26.60
CA PHE A 2 7.79 15.30 25.51
C PHE A 2 9.04 14.95 24.69
N ASN A 3 9.39 13.66 24.66
CA ASN A 3 10.69 13.21 24.18
C ASN A 3 10.78 13.41 22.66
N LYS A 4 11.69 14.27 22.21
CA LYS A 4 11.90 14.63 20.80
C LYS A 4 12.15 13.40 19.92
N GLN A 5 12.67 12.31 20.49
CA GLN A 5 12.89 11.05 19.79
C GLN A 5 11.59 10.35 19.36
N LEU A 6 10.52 10.43 20.17
CA LEU A 6 9.23 9.84 19.82
C LEU A 6 8.55 10.61 18.67
N PHE A 7 8.72 11.94 18.65
CA PHE A 7 8.28 12.79 17.54
C PHE A 7 9.07 12.50 16.25
N ILE A 8 10.39 12.28 16.37
CA ILE A 8 11.27 11.94 15.25
C ILE A 8 10.92 10.57 14.66
N LEU A 9 10.56 9.57 15.49
CA LEU A 9 10.12 8.25 14.99
C LEU A 9 8.80 8.33 14.22
N VAL A 10 7.85 9.17 14.67
CA VAL A 10 6.58 9.42 13.95
C VAL A 10 6.81 10.24 12.67
N LEU A 11 7.77 11.16 12.65
CA LEU A 11 8.13 11.94 11.46
C LEU A 11 8.94 11.14 10.43
N LEU A 12 9.80 10.20 10.85
CA LEU A 12 10.60 9.36 9.95
C LEU A 12 9.76 8.32 9.19
N ILE A 13 8.59 7.93 9.68
CA ILE A 13 7.60 7.15 8.91
C ILE A 13 7.00 8.02 7.77
N GLY A 14 6.98 9.34 7.92
CA GLY A 14 6.43 10.28 6.94
C GLY A 14 7.37 10.61 5.77
N ALA A 15 8.65 10.23 5.83
CA ALA A 15 9.66 10.65 4.86
C ALA A 15 10.22 9.49 4.03
N VAL A 16 9.36 8.57 3.56
CA VAL A 16 9.70 7.70 2.43
C VAL A 16 8.48 7.59 1.52
N VAL A 17 8.49 8.42 0.47
CA VAL A 17 7.73 8.28 -0.78
C VAL A 17 6.19 8.34 -0.67
N SER A 18 5.64 9.50 -1.04
CA SER A 18 4.24 9.70 -1.50
C SER A 18 3.09 9.05 -0.70
N GLN A 19 3.22 8.91 0.62
CA GLN A 19 2.16 8.36 1.47
C GLN A 19 1.58 9.44 2.41
N PRO A 20 0.24 9.57 2.51
CA PRO A 20 -0.40 10.45 3.48
C PRO A 20 -0.01 10.10 4.93
N ALA A 21 0.01 11.09 5.81
CA ALA A 21 0.35 10.87 7.22
C ALA A 21 -0.61 9.87 7.90
N GLY A 22 -0.04 8.96 8.69
CA GLY A 22 -0.80 7.95 9.43
C GLY A 22 -1.37 6.83 8.57
N THR A 23 -0.80 6.56 7.40
CA THR A 23 -1.06 5.34 6.62
C THR A 23 0.15 4.43 6.60
N LEU A 24 -0.08 3.14 6.35
CA LEU A 24 0.95 2.13 6.08
C LEU A 24 0.77 1.53 4.69
N PRO A 25 1.87 1.24 3.97
CA PRO A 25 1.83 0.51 2.72
C PRO A 25 1.53 -0.97 2.99
N GLY A 26 0.37 -1.46 2.56
CA GLY A 26 -0.10 -2.81 2.85
C GLY A 26 0.58 -3.91 2.04
N ILE A 27 0.85 -3.64 0.76
CA ILE A 27 1.46 -4.60 -0.18
C ILE A 27 2.95 -4.74 0.11
N GLN A 28 3.69 -3.64 0.23
CA GLN A 28 5.14 -3.69 0.49
C GLN A 28 5.48 -4.27 1.87
N ASN A 29 4.65 -4.02 2.88
CA ASN A 29 4.83 -4.61 4.22
C ASN A 29 4.31 -6.06 4.32
N GLY A 30 3.76 -6.63 3.25
CA GLY A 30 3.30 -8.01 3.22
C GLY A 30 2.01 -8.28 3.98
N TYR A 31 1.25 -7.23 4.35
CA TYR A 31 -0.06 -7.38 4.97
C TYR A 31 -1.14 -7.84 3.98
N LEU A 32 -0.92 -7.60 2.69
CA LEU A 32 -1.89 -7.89 1.64
C LEU A 32 -1.36 -8.95 0.66
N ILE A 33 -2.22 -9.92 0.39
CA ILE A 33 -2.06 -10.94 -0.65
C ILE A 33 -2.62 -10.37 -1.95
N MET A 34 -1.87 -10.44 -3.04
CA MET A 34 -2.29 -9.91 -4.34
C MET A 34 -2.82 -11.02 -5.25
N SER A 35 -3.81 -10.69 -6.07
CA SER A 35 -4.27 -11.52 -7.20
C SER A 35 -4.71 -10.65 -8.37
N SER A 36 -4.88 -11.25 -9.54
CA SER A 36 -5.33 -10.60 -10.77
C SER A 36 -6.29 -11.52 -11.53
N THR A 37 -7.02 -10.97 -12.50
CA THR A 37 -7.78 -11.77 -13.48
C THR A 37 -6.88 -12.67 -14.29
N THR A 38 -5.91 -12.05 -14.96
CA THR A 38 -4.97 -12.66 -15.86
C THR A 38 -3.64 -11.91 -15.78
N ASP A 39 -2.58 -12.58 -16.21
CA ASP A 39 -1.26 -12.01 -16.35
C ASP A 39 -0.81 -12.25 -17.80
N TYR A 40 -0.21 -11.24 -18.45
CA TYR A 40 0.29 -11.37 -19.82
C TYR A 40 1.36 -12.46 -19.93
N ASN A 41 2.25 -12.51 -18.95
CA ASN A 41 3.19 -13.61 -18.71
C ASN A 41 3.77 -13.46 -17.28
N ALA A 42 4.68 -14.35 -16.90
CA ALA A 42 5.29 -14.35 -15.57
C ALA A 42 6.00 -13.03 -15.20
N GLU A 43 6.59 -12.33 -16.18
CA GLU A 43 7.25 -11.05 -15.96
C GLU A 43 6.25 -9.90 -15.72
N HIS A 44 5.01 -10.06 -16.17
CA HIS A 44 3.94 -9.07 -16.01
C HIS A 44 2.87 -9.53 -15.03
N SER A 45 3.27 -10.43 -14.13
CA SER A 45 2.38 -10.97 -13.12
C SER A 45 2.03 -9.97 -12.03
N VAL A 46 0.99 -10.31 -11.26
CA VAL A 46 0.57 -9.54 -10.09
C VAL A 46 1.72 -9.22 -9.13
N PHE A 47 2.73 -10.07 -9.02
CA PHE A 47 3.88 -9.88 -8.12
C PHE A 47 4.79 -8.71 -8.51
N ASN A 48 4.77 -8.32 -9.79
CA ASN A 48 5.51 -7.16 -10.28
C ASN A 48 4.68 -5.86 -10.23
N SER A 49 3.48 -5.90 -9.66
CA SER A 49 2.64 -4.70 -9.46
C SER A 49 3.05 -3.84 -8.26
N LYS A 50 4.04 -4.22 -7.46
CA LYS A 50 4.44 -3.40 -6.30
C LYS A 50 4.87 -1.99 -6.74
N LEU A 51 4.45 -0.97 -6.00
CA LEU A 51 4.88 0.40 -6.24
C LEU A 51 6.41 0.52 -6.29
N ASN A 52 6.94 1.37 -7.17
CA ASN A 52 8.38 1.58 -7.39
C ASN A 52 9.19 0.33 -7.77
N ARG A 53 8.55 -0.76 -8.20
CA ARG A 53 9.24 -1.93 -8.74
C ARG A 53 10.06 -1.51 -9.98
N PRO A 54 11.40 -1.68 -10.01
CA PRO A 54 12.25 -1.18 -11.10
C PRO A 54 12.46 -2.24 -12.19
N ILE A 55 11.41 -2.98 -12.55
CA ILE A 55 11.52 -4.07 -13.53
C ILE A 55 10.36 -4.02 -14.53
N ARG A 56 9.14 -4.34 -14.09
CA ARG A 56 7.91 -4.37 -14.91
C ARG A 56 6.74 -3.77 -14.12
N ALA A 57 5.54 -4.19 -14.45
CA ALA A 57 4.28 -3.92 -13.76
C ALA A 57 3.40 -5.17 -13.89
N TRP A 58 2.25 -5.19 -13.22
CA TRP A 58 1.20 -6.09 -13.67
C TRP A 58 0.63 -5.60 -15.00
N CYS A 59 0.53 -6.51 -15.97
CA CYS A 59 -0.22 -6.31 -17.21
C CYS A 59 -1.12 -7.53 -17.43
N PRO A 60 -2.42 -7.35 -17.70
CA PRO A 60 -3.31 -8.44 -18.03
C PRO A 60 -2.99 -9.07 -19.40
N ALA A 61 -3.51 -10.27 -19.63
CA ALA A 61 -3.34 -10.99 -20.90
C ALA A 61 -3.96 -10.26 -22.10
N THR A 62 -4.97 -9.41 -21.85
CA THR A 62 -5.59 -8.57 -22.88
C THR A 62 -5.76 -7.14 -22.39
N SER A 63 -5.62 -6.19 -23.31
CA SER A 63 -5.88 -4.76 -23.08
C SER A 63 -6.65 -4.13 -24.25
N VAL A 64 -7.54 -4.94 -24.84
CA VAL A 64 -8.42 -4.50 -25.93
C VAL A 64 -9.36 -3.41 -25.43
N VAL A 65 -9.35 -2.25 -26.09
CA VAL A 65 -10.21 -1.11 -25.75
C VAL A 65 -11.68 -1.56 -25.75
N GLY A 66 -12.40 -1.25 -24.67
CA GLY A 66 -13.78 -1.66 -24.47
C GLY A 66 -13.95 -3.01 -23.75
N ASN A 67 -12.89 -3.80 -23.60
CA ASN A 67 -12.89 -4.94 -22.69
C ASN A 67 -12.50 -4.50 -21.28
N ASN A 68 -13.50 -4.24 -20.45
CA ASN A 68 -13.32 -3.82 -19.06
C ASN A 68 -13.37 -5.02 -18.11
N GLY A 69 -12.95 -6.21 -18.53
CA GLY A 69 -12.99 -7.43 -17.72
C GLY A 69 -11.84 -7.57 -16.73
N GLU A 70 -10.70 -6.94 -17.00
CA GLU A 70 -9.46 -7.14 -16.24
C GLU A 70 -9.49 -6.42 -14.88
N TRP A 71 -8.83 -7.01 -13.88
CA TRP A 71 -8.67 -6.38 -12.57
C TRP A 71 -7.42 -6.90 -11.85
N ILE A 72 -6.95 -6.08 -10.91
CA ILE A 72 -5.94 -6.43 -9.91
C ILE A 72 -6.50 -6.18 -8.52
N MET A 73 -6.19 -7.07 -7.58
CA MET A 73 -6.75 -7.05 -6.23
C MET A 73 -5.64 -7.23 -5.18
N ALA A 74 -5.84 -6.57 -4.03
CA ALA A 74 -5.08 -6.80 -2.81
C ALA A 74 -6.06 -7.14 -1.67
N SER A 75 -5.75 -8.21 -0.95
CA SER A 75 -6.66 -8.84 0.00
C SER A 75 -5.97 -9.18 1.32
N SER A 76 -6.73 -9.20 2.41
CA SER A 76 -6.28 -9.66 3.72
C SER A 76 -7.22 -10.70 4.32
N ILE A 77 -6.65 -11.60 5.12
CA ILE A 77 -7.42 -12.56 5.93
C ILE A 77 -8.23 -11.80 7.00
N THR A 78 -7.62 -10.80 7.62
CA THR A 78 -8.28 -9.94 8.61
C THR A 78 -8.76 -8.65 7.95
N PRO A 79 -9.98 -8.17 8.25
CA PRO A 79 -10.40 -6.87 7.75
C PRO A 79 -9.42 -5.77 8.19
N PHE A 80 -9.25 -4.77 7.33
CA PHE A 80 -8.40 -3.61 7.54
C PHE A 80 -9.12 -2.33 7.10
N ASP A 81 -8.56 -1.20 7.50
CA ASP A 81 -9.09 0.11 7.16
C ASP A 81 -8.33 0.65 5.94
N VAL A 82 -8.96 0.71 4.78
CA VAL A 82 -8.35 1.29 3.57
C VAL A 82 -8.61 2.79 3.52
N TYR A 83 -7.57 3.57 3.21
CA TYR A 83 -7.65 5.03 3.09
C TYR A 83 -7.55 5.51 1.64
N GLY A 84 -6.77 4.81 0.81
CA GLY A 84 -6.54 5.18 -0.58
C GLY A 84 -5.53 4.25 -1.23
N ILE A 85 -5.04 4.65 -2.39
CA ILE A 85 -3.95 3.96 -3.08
C ILE A 85 -2.89 4.93 -3.57
N SER A 86 -1.68 4.43 -3.77
CA SER A 86 -0.71 5.05 -4.67
C SER A 86 -0.63 4.22 -5.94
N ILE A 87 -0.53 4.88 -7.10
CA ILE A 87 -0.50 4.25 -8.42
C ILE A 87 0.64 4.84 -9.27
N GLN A 88 1.20 4.01 -10.13
CA GLN A 88 2.33 4.32 -11.01
C GLN A 88 2.21 3.47 -12.28
N GLY A 89 2.69 4.01 -13.42
CA GLY A 89 2.73 3.28 -14.69
C GLY A 89 3.79 2.17 -14.70
N ARG A 90 3.99 1.50 -15.83
CA ARG A 90 5.01 0.47 -15.99
C ARG A 90 6.41 1.06 -16.11
N TYR A 91 7.39 0.42 -15.47
CA TYR A 91 8.77 0.92 -15.40
C TYR A 91 9.46 1.06 -16.77
N ASP A 92 9.41 0.01 -17.58
CA ASP A 92 10.26 -0.20 -18.75
C ASP A 92 9.57 0.08 -20.09
N TYR A 93 8.26 0.36 -20.09
CA TYR A 93 7.48 0.63 -21.31
C TYR A 93 6.30 1.56 -21.02
N ASP A 94 5.92 2.41 -21.99
CA ASP A 94 4.83 3.38 -21.83
C ASP A 94 3.47 2.69 -21.77
N GLN A 95 3.09 2.21 -20.59
CA GLN A 95 1.78 1.63 -20.28
C GLN A 95 1.34 2.06 -18.88
N TRP A 96 0.09 2.46 -18.76
CA TRP A 96 -0.55 2.80 -17.48
C TRP A 96 -2.06 2.91 -17.65
N VAL A 97 -2.78 2.83 -16.54
CA VAL A 97 -4.22 3.07 -16.49
C VAL A 97 -4.51 4.57 -16.32
N ASN A 98 -5.49 5.09 -17.07
CA ASN A 98 -5.92 6.49 -17.02
C ASN A 98 -7.15 6.65 -16.11
N LEU A 99 -8.20 5.87 -16.36
CA LEU A 99 -9.40 5.80 -15.51
C LEU A 99 -9.55 4.38 -14.98
N PHE A 100 -9.93 4.26 -13.72
CA PHE A 100 -10.21 2.97 -13.09
C PHE A 100 -11.31 3.08 -12.04
N GLN A 101 -11.99 1.99 -11.79
CA GLN A 101 -12.90 1.85 -10.65
C GLN A 101 -12.18 1.19 -9.48
N ILE A 102 -12.52 1.60 -8.27
CA ILE A 102 -12.17 0.85 -7.06
C ILE A 102 -13.42 0.16 -6.54
N GLN A 103 -13.30 -1.15 -6.40
CA GLN A 103 -14.30 -1.99 -5.75
C GLN A 103 -13.73 -2.53 -4.46
N VAL A 104 -14.58 -2.63 -3.44
CA VAL A 104 -14.21 -3.18 -2.15
C VAL A 104 -15.19 -4.25 -1.72
N SER A 105 -14.70 -5.18 -0.90
CA SER A 105 -15.52 -6.25 -0.34
C SER A 105 -15.01 -6.68 1.04
N LEU A 106 -15.92 -7.10 1.91
CA LEU A 106 -15.62 -7.73 3.20
C LEU A 106 -15.58 -9.26 3.13
N ASP A 107 -16.15 -9.87 2.10
CA ASP A 107 -16.35 -11.33 2.01
C ASP A 107 -15.79 -11.95 0.72
N GLY A 108 -15.47 -11.13 -0.28
CA GLY A 108 -15.03 -11.57 -1.62
C GLY A 108 -16.19 -11.91 -2.56
N PHE A 109 -17.44 -11.85 -2.11
CA PHE A 109 -18.63 -12.20 -2.88
C PHE A 109 -19.49 -10.97 -3.20
N ALA A 110 -19.76 -10.15 -2.20
CA ALA A 110 -20.49 -8.89 -2.35
C ALA A 110 -19.51 -7.74 -2.55
N TRP A 111 -19.63 -7.06 -3.69
CA TRP A 111 -18.71 -5.99 -4.10
C TRP A 111 -19.42 -4.65 -4.18
N THR A 112 -18.81 -3.62 -3.61
CA THR A 112 -19.28 -2.24 -3.70
C THR A 112 -18.25 -1.40 -4.45
N THR A 113 -18.69 -0.71 -5.51
CA THR A 113 -17.84 0.29 -6.19
C THR A 113 -17.84 1.57 -5.35
N ILE A 114 -16.68 2.00 -4.88
CA ILE A 114 -16.56 3.20 -4.03
C ILE A 114 -16.26 4.47 -4.83
N GLY A 115 -15.85 4.32 -6.09
CA GLY A 115 -15.63 5.44 -7.00
C GLY A 115 -14.97 5.02 -8.30
N THR A 116 -15.03 5.94 -9.27
CA THR A 116 -14.24 5.94 -10.49
C THR A 116 -13.23 7.07 -10.39
N TYR A 117 -11.95 6.78 -10.55
CA TYR A 117 -10.85 7.71 -10.32
C TYR A 117 -10.02 7.88 -11.58
N ASN A 118 -9.48 9.08 -11.74
CA ASN A 118 -8.44 9.37 -12.73
C ASN A 118 -7.08 9.22 -12.07
N SER A 119 -6.17 8.46 -12.69
CA SER A 119 -4.83 8.24 -12.16
C SER A 119 -3.98 9.49 -12.18
N GLY A 120 -4.24 10.41 -13.13
CA GLY A 120 -3.40 11.59 -13.37
C GLY A 120 -1.98 11.23 -13.86
N LEU A 121 -1.75 9.98 -14.26
CA LEU A 121 -0.46 9.53 -14.78
C LEU A 121 -0.28 10.08 -16.20
N THR A 122 0.88 10.69 -16.43
CA THR A 122 1.31 11.19 -17.75
C THR A 122 2.64 10.57 -18.19
N ASP A 123 3.23 9.76 -17.32
CA ASP A 123 4.49 9.06 -17.52
C ASP A 123 4.52 7.76 -16.71
N ARG A 124 5.59 7.00 -16.95
CA ARG A 124 5.85 5.68 -16.38
C ARG A 124 6.07 5.68 -14.87
N ASN A 125 6.71 6.70 -14.33
CA ASN A 125 7.46 6.66 -13.07
C ASN A 125 6.96 7.64 -12.01
N THR A 126 6.22 8.68 -12.36
CA THR A 126 5.60 9.55 -11.37
C THR A 126 4.55 8.75 -10.59
N VAL A 127 4.70 8.72 -9.26
CA VAL A 127 3.67 8.15 -8.38
C VAL A 127 2.57 9.17 -8.18
N LYS A 128 1.31 8.71 -8.25
CA LYS A 128 0.13 9.50 -7.95
C LYS A 128 -0.65 8.87 -6.81
N TYR A 129 -1.03 9.70 -5.84
CA TYR A 129 -1.90 9.30 -4.74
C TYR A 129 -3.36 9.55 -5.09
N ILE A 130 -4.22 8.62 -4.70
CA ILE A 130 -5.66 8.64 -4.95
C ILE A 130 -6.37 8.48 -3.61
N ASP A 131 -7.04 9.56 -3.19
CA ASP A 131 -7.85 9.60 -1.98
C ASP A 131 -9.24 9.02 -2.23
N PHE A 132 -9.69 8.13 -1.34
CA PHE A 132 -11.04 7.58 -1.38
C PHE A 132 -12.08 8.47 -0.70
N GLY A 133 -11.69 9.65 -0.19
CA GLY A 133 -12.56 10.61 0.47
C GLY A 133 -13.05 10.13 1.85
N GLY A 134 -12.37 9.13 2.43
CA GLY A 134 -12.75 8.53 3.70
C GLY A 134 -12.23 7.11 3.89
N VAL A 135 -12.04 6.72 5.16
CA VAL A 135 -11.61 5.37 5.54
C VAL A 135 -12.75 4.38 5.39
N ARG A 136 -12.47 3.18 4.88
CA ARG A 136 -13.45 2.09 4.75
C ARG A 136 -12.89 0.78 5.31
N ARG A 137 -13.71 0.07 6.09
CA ARG A 137 -13.38 -1.26 6.63
C ARG A 137 -13.62 -2.33 5.55
N VAL A 138 -12.58 -3.03 5.12
CA VAL A 138 -12.62 -3.96 3.98
C VAL A 138 -11.72 -5.17 4.21
N ARG A 139 -11.89 -6.23 3.42
CA ARG A 139 -10.87 -7.30 3.27
C ARG A 139 -10.21 -7.27 1.91
N ASN A 140 -10.90 -6.78 0.89
CA ASN A 140 -10.46 -6.80 -0.48
C ASN A 140 -10.57 -5.40 -1.08
N VAL A 141 -9.54 -4.99 -1.81
CA VAL A 141 -9.50 -3.77 -2.62
C VAL A 141 -9.14 -4.19 -4.03
N LEU A 142 -10.03 -3.92 -4.98
CA LEU A 142 -9.91 -4.32 -6.38
C LEU A 142 -9.88 -3.07 -7.26
N LEU A 143 -8.83 -2.95 -8.06
CA LEU A 143 -8.68 -1.93 -9.10
C LEU A 143 -9.07 -2.53 -10.45
N LYS A 144 -10.06 -1.90 -11.08
CA LYS A 144 -10.60 -2.32 -12.37
C LYS A 144 -10.36 -1.22 -13.42
N PRO A 145 -9.44 -1.42 -14.40
CA PRO A 145 -9.20 -0.45 -15.46
C PRO A 145 -10.46 -0.15 -16.27
N VAL A 146 -10.63 1.12 -16.64
CA VAL A 146 -11.72 1.62 -17.49
C VAL A 146 -11.16 2.19 -18.79
N THR A 147 -10.11 3.01 -18.69
CA THR A 147 -9.34 3.48 -19.86
C THR A 147 -7.85 3.47 -19.53
N TRP A 148 -7.00 3.36 -20.55
CA TRP A 148 -5.55 3.22 -20.39
C TRP A 148 -4.81 3.87 -21.55
N HIS A 149 -3.49 3.97 -21.40
CA HIS A 149 -2.59 4.42 -22.46
C HIS A 149 -2.75 3.54 -23.72
N PRO A 150 -2.62 4.06 -24.96
CA PRO A 150 -2.81 3.28 -26.18
C PRO A 150 -2.01 1.97 -26.29
N ASN A 151 -0.86 1.90 -25.61
CA ASN A 151 -0.03 0.71 -25.59
C ASN A 151 -0.54 -0.40 -24.66
N GLY A 152 -1.57 -0.17 -23.84
CA GLY A 152 -2.18 -1.18 -22.99
C GLY A 152 -2.25 -0.84 -21.49
N ILE A 153 -2.83 -1.78 -20.75
CA ILE A 153 -3.01 -1.71 -19.30
C ILE A 153 -1.70 -2.06 -18.60
N ALA A 154 -1.29 -1.22 -17.64
CA ALA A 154 -0.31 -1.62 -16.66
C ALA A 154 -0.51 -0.90 -15.33
N VAL A 155 -0.18 -1.58 -14.23
CA VAL A 155 -0.29 -1.01 -12.87
C VAL A 155 0.90 -1.41 -12.03
N ARG A 156 1.57 -0.41 -11.45
CA ARG A 156 2.27 -0.52 -10.18
C ARG A 156 1.48 0.23 -9.11
N TRP A 157 1.27 -0.34 -7.94
CA TRP A 157 0.40 0.23 -6.92
C TRP A 157 0.78 -0.19 -5.49
N GLU A 158 0.22 0.57 -4.55
CA GLU A 158 0.26 0.32 -3.12
C GLU A 158 -1.12 0.66 -2.52
N VAL A 159 -1.61 -0.20 -1.62
CA VAL A 159 -2.84 0.03 -0.88
C VAL A 159 -2.49 0.62 0.47
N LEU A 160 -3.02 1.81 0.74
CA LEU A 160 -2.70 2.58 1.94
C LEU A 160 -3.69 2.21 3.05
N MET A 161 -3.19 1.47 4.03
CA MET A 161 -3.93 1.05 5.22
C MET A 161 -3.88 2.16 6.27
N LYS A 162 -5.00 2.48 6.92
CA LYS A 162 -5.01 3.41 8.05
C LYS A 162 -4.60 2.66 9.32
N ILE A 163 -3.64 3.22 10.06
CA ILE A 163 -3.34 2.74 11.42
C ILE A 163 -4.37 3.36 12.36
N LYS A 164 -5.11 2.53 13.08
CA LYS A 164 -5.83 2.99 14.26
C LYS A 164 -4.87 2.86 15.44
N LEU A 165 -4.20 3.96 15.80
CA LEU A 165 -3.44 4.02 17.05
C LEU A 165 -4.44 4.29 18.16
N GLU A 166 -4.73 3.26 18.97
CA GLU A 166 -5.41 3.50 20.25
C GLU A 166 -4.38 3.94 21.29
N ILE A 167 -4.78 4.87 22.16
CA ILE A 167 -3.91 5.41 23.24
C ILE A 167 -3.32 4.27 24.09
N TYR A 168 -4.06 3.16 24.24
CA TYR A 168 -3.61 1.95 24.93
C TYR A 168 -2.43 1.24 24.25
N ASP A 169 -2.36 1.21 22.92
CA ASP A 169 -1.24 0.60 22.20
C ASP A 169 0.04 1.44 22.33
N LEU A 170 -0.13 2.77 22.37
CA LEU A 170 0.97 3.70 22.62
C LEU A 170 1.50 3.59 24.06
N LEU A 171 0.61 3.43 25.05
CA LEU A 171 0.98 3.16 26.45
C LEU A 171 1.73 1.82 26.58
N ARG A 172 1.25 0.75 25.93
CA ARG A 172 1.94 -0.55 25.92
C ARG A 172 3.34 -0.47 25.29
N LEU A 173 3.48 0.26 24.18
CA LEU A 173 4.78 0.45 23.55
C LEU A 173 5.71 1.25 24.45
N TYR A 174 5.20 2.29 25.11
CA TYR A 174 5.97 3.08 26.08
C TYR A 174 6.45 2.22 27.24
N ASP A 175 5.57 1.43 27.87
CA ASP A 175 5.93 0.56 28.99
C ASP A 175 6.96 -0.51 28.57
N HIS A 176 6.84 -1.06 27.36
CA HIS A 176 7.78 -2.06 26.85
C HIS A 176 9.16 -1.48 26.48
N VAL A 177 9.21 -0.25 25.99
CA VAL A 177 10.48 0.45 25.73
C VAL A 177 11.11 0.91 27.04
N ALA A 178 10.33 1.46 27.97
CA ALA A 178 10.82 1.89 29.27
C ALA A 178 11.38 0.74 30.11
N THR A 179 10.77 -0.45 30.04
CA THR A 179 11.31 -1.66 30.68
C THR A 179 12.61 -2.13 30.05
N ARG A 180 12.75 -2.06 28.71
CA ARG A 180 14.01 -2.41 28.04
C ARG A 180 15.13 -1.40 28.29
N GLU A 181 14.83 -0.10 28.38
CA GLU A 181 15.84 0.88 28.79
C GLU A 181 16.26 0.67 30.26
N ALA A 182 15.32 0.31 31.14
CA ALA A 182 15.65 -0.05 32.51
C ALA A 182 16.56 -1.29 32.58
N GLU A 183 16.28 -2.34 31.81
CA GLU A 183 17.17 -3.51 31.70
C GLU A 183 18.55 -3.15 31.15
N TYR A 184 18.64 -2.29 30.13
CA TYR A 184 19.92 -1.87 29.55
C TYR A 184 20.77 -1.05 30.53
N VAL A 185 20.13 -0.19 31.32
CA VAL A 185 20.80 0.59 32.39
C VAL A 185 21.27 -0.32 33.53
N ILE A 186 20.48 -1.34 33.90
CA ILE A 186 20.87 -2.32 34.93
C ILE A 186 22.08 -3.16 34.49
N ILE A 187 22.09 -3.62 33.23
CA ILE A 187 23.20 -4.41 32.68
C ILE A 187 24.51 -3.60 32.60
N LEU A 188 24.43 -2.30 32.34
CA LEU A 188 25.59 -1.41 32.34
C LEU A 188 26.09 -1.11 33.76
N SER A 189 25.21 -1.07 34.78
CA SER A 189 25.64 -0.91 36.18
C SER A 189 26.27 -2.17 36.80
N ASP A 190 25.94 -3.35 36.29
CA ASP A 190 26.51 -4.63 36.76
C ASP A 190 27.86 -4.99 36.08
N THR A 191 28.24 -4.29 35.01
CA THR A 191 29.49 -4.52 34.29
C THR A 191 30.67 -3.68 34.79
N ASP A 192 30.44 -2.73 35.70
CA ASP A 192 31.50 -1.92 36.35
C ASP A 192 32.24 -2.65 37.50
N TYR A 193 32.06 -3.96 37.67
CA TYR A 193 32.68 -4.75 38.76
C TYR A 193 33.58 -5.93 38.32
N ILE A 194 33.97 -6.03 37.06
CA ILE A 194 34.98 -7.02 36.63
C ILE A 194 36.13 -6.30 35.93
N THR A 195 37.19 -6.09 36.71
CA THR A 195 38.61 -5.77 36.42
C THR A 195 39.04 -5.54 34.98
#